data_AF-A0A7S2MTU0-F1
#
_entry.id   AF-A0A7S2MTU0-F1
#
_cell.length_a   1.000
_cell.length_b   1.000
_cell.length_c   1.000
_cell.angle_alpha   90.00
_cell.angle_beta   90.00
_cell.angle_gamma   90.00
#
_symmetry.space_group_name_H-M   'P 1'
#
loop_
_entity.id
_entity.type
_entity.pdbx_description
1 polymer ?
#
loop_
_entity_poly.entity_id
_entity_poly.type
_entity_poly.pdbx_seq_one_letter_code
_entity_poly.pdbx_strand_id
1 'polypeptide(L)'
;VDHAIQVLIRAGMWNHSMHQASDAGVDLKGASHINFATPCTVWVVQLVLDLVLLSAVDRVTNLLGCANLVMQILWFVILACKPTDKRAFGIRAITVLSTVFCSLATTIHVVVVHVLARAESHAAPLWQAYGALGLAFQLFGVAVLLAGVGHVAQWPLCGRCLAQSLLMAADCSCVRRRQRLRTEGQGGGPPVCEPSPERQGDTGAASGQAPPPKPSVSDACAEEIAL
;
A
#
# COMPACT_ATOMS: atom_id res chain seq x y z
N VAL A 1 13.01 -3.80 15.02
CA VAL A 1 12.14 -4.40 13.96
C VAL A 1 11.36 -5.55 14.56
N ASP A 2 12.01 -6.38 15.37
CA ASP A 2 11.41 -7.54 16.06
C ASP A 2 10.23 -7.18 16.97
N HIS A 3 10.25 -6.02 17.63
CA HIS A 3 9.14 -5.59 18.48
C HIS A 3 7.85 -5.27 17.70
N ALA A 4 7.96 -4.65 16.51
CA ALA A 4 6.79 -4.36 15.67
C ALA A 4 6.20 -5.63 15.05
N ILE A 5 7.06 -6.58 14.68
CA ILE A 5 6.64 -7.91 14.21
C ILE A 5 5.93 -8.66 15.34
N GLN A 6 6.48 -8.65 16.57
CA GLN A 6 5.81 -9.26 17.73
C GLN A 6 4.45 -8.63 18.04
N VAL A 7 4.29 -7.31 17.89
CA VAL A 7 3.01 -6.63 18.08
C VAL A 7 2.01 -7.02 16.97
N LEU A 8 2.45 -7.08 15.71
CA LEU A 8 1.62 -7.54 14.58
C LEU A 8 1.21 -9.01 14.72
N ILE A 9 2.13 -9.87 15.17
CA ILE A 9 1.87 -11.29 15.47
C ILE A 9 0.87 -11.41 16.63
N ARG A 10 1.08 -10.67 17.74
CA ARG A 10 0.15 -10.67 18.88
C ARG A 10 -1.23 -10.13 18.54
N ALA A 11 -1.33 -9.22 17.58
CA ALA A 11 -2.61 -8.70 17.10
C ALA A 11 -3.31 -9.65 16.11
N GLY A 12 -2.75 -10.84 15.82
CA GLY A 12 -3.30 -11.78 14.85
C GLY A 12 -3.27 -11.25 13.40
N MET A 13 -2.50 -10.19 13.14
CA MET A 13 -2.44 -9.53 11.82
C MET A 13 -1.28 -10.04 10.96
N TRP A 14 -0.43 -10.91 11.48
CA TRP A 14 0.73 -11.43 10.76
C TRP A 14 0.35 -12.64 9.89
N ASN A 15 -0.10 -12.36 8.67
CA ASN A 15 -0.51 -13.38 7.69
C ASN A 15 0.63 -13.82 6.76
N HIS A 16 0.47 -14.99 6.13
CA HIS A 16 1.38 -15.53 5.11
C HIS A 16 1.68 -14.52 3.96
N SER A 17 0.69 -13.70 3.60
CA SER A 17 0.82 -12.63 2.60
C SER A 17 1.84 -11.56 3.01
N MET A 18 1.90 -11.20 4.29
CA MET A 18 2.87 -10.25 4.84
C MET A 18 4.26 -10.87 4.93
N HIS A 19 4.35 -12.17 5.24
CA HIS A 19 5.61 -12.91 5.16
C HIS A 19 6.21 -12.85 3.77
N GLN A 20 5.44 -13.20 2.73
CA GLN A 20 5.90 -13.13 1.34
C GLN A 20 6.35 -11.73 0.93
N ALA A 21 5.65 -10.69 1.37
CA ALA A 21 6.04 -9.30 1.10
C ALA A 21 7.35 -8.91 1.82
N SER A 22 7.50 -9.33 3.08
CA SER A 22 8.73 -9.13 3.85
C SER A 22 9.92 -9.86 3.21
N ASP A 23 9.72 -11.11 2.77
CA ASP A 23 10.75 -11.90 2.08
C ASP A 23 11.12 -11.28 0.72
N ALA A 24 10.17 -10.61 0.07
CA ALA A 24 10.43 -9.79 -1.12
C ALA A 24 11.13 -8.45 -0.82
N GLY A 25 11.40 -8.15 0.45
CA GLY A 25 12.12 -6.96 0.91
C GLY A 25 11.25 -5.71 1.10
N VAL A 26 9.93 -5.85 1.21
CA VAL A 26 8.99 -4.75 1.41
C VAL A 26 8.96 -4.34 2.89
N ASP A 27 9.20 -3.05 3.18
CA ASP A 27 9.12 -2.55 4.55
C ASP A 27 7.66 -2.29 4.96
N LEU A 28 7.16 -3.09 5.92
CA LEU A 28 5.78 -3.07 6.41
C LEU A 28 5.54 -2.09 7.57
N LYS A 29 6.56 -1.36 8.04
CA LYS A 29 6.44 -0.45 9.20
C LYS A 29 5.39 0.64 9.04
N GLY A 30 5.11 1.06 7.81
CA GLY A 30 4.11 2.10 7.50
C GLY A 30 2.66 1.60 7.48
N ALA A 31 2.43 0.29 7.54
CA ALA A 31 1.09 -0.28 7.38
C ALA A 31 0.17 -0.06 8.61
N SER A 32 0.71 0.35 9.76
CA SER A 32 -0.06 0.49 11.00
C SER A 32 -0.94 1.75 11.08
N HIS A 33 -0.67 2.78 10.28
CA HIS A 33 -1.48 4.01 10.24
C HIS A 33 -2.41 4.00 9.03
N ILE A 34 -3.63 3.52 9.23
CA ILE A 34 -4.71 3.59 8.23
C ILE A 34 -5.52 4.86 8.48
N ASN A 35 -5.38 5.85 7.60
CA ASN A 35 -6.23 7.03 7.62
C ASN A 35 -7.46 6.76 6.75
N PHE A 36 -8.61 6.49 7.38
CA PHE A 36 -9.88 6.24 6.68
C PHE A 36 -10.54 7.50 6.13
N ALA A 37 -10.21 8.69 6.64
CA ALA A 37 -10.87 9.92 6.23
C ALA A 37 -10.59 10.23 4.75
N THR A 38 -9.34 10.09 4.31
CA THR A 38 -8.91 10.38 2.93
C THR A 38 -9.63 9.53 1.88
N PRO A 39 -9.66 8.19 1.95
CA PRO A 39 -10.37 7.39 0.97
C PRO A 39 -11.87 7.70 0.99
N CYS A 40 -12.49 7.92 2.16
CA CYS A 40 -13.90 8.32 2.23
C CYS A 40 -14.16 9.64 1.50
N THR A 41 -13.33 10.67 1.72
CA THR A 41 -13.50 11.98 1.05
C THR A 41 -13.32 11.88 -0.46
N VAL A 42 -12.31 11.15 -0.92
CA VAL A 42 -12.09 10.96 -2.36
C VAL A 42 -13.28 10.23 -2.97
N TRP A 43 -13.81 9.23 -2.26
CA TRP A 43 -14.91 8.43 -2.77
C TRP A 43 -16.18 9.25 -2.97
N VAL A 44 -16.48 10.16 -2.03
CA VAL A 44 -17.59 11.12 -2.18
C VAL A 44 -17.36 12.03 -3.38
N VAL A 45 -16.15 12.58 -3.53
CA VAL A 45 -15.80 13.43 -4.68
C VAL A 45 -15.97 12.67 -6.00
N GLN A 46 -15.49 11.44 -6.08
CA GLN A 46 -15.62 10.58 -7.26
C GLN A 46 -17.10 10.29 -7.58
N LEU A 47 -17.91 10.01 -6.56
CA LEU A 47 -19.34 9.75 -6.74
C LEU A 47 -20.06 10.98 -7.31
N VAL A 48 -19.74 12.19 -6.83
CA VAL A 48 -20.29 13.44 -7.40
C VAL A 48 -19.88 13.59 -8.86
N LEU A 49 -18.62 13.30 -9.21
CA LEU A 49 -18.14 13.35 -10.58
C LEU A 49 -18.89 12.34 -11.47
N ASP A 50 -19.04 11.10 -11.01
CA ASP A 50 -19.74 10.07 -11.78
C ASP A 50 -21.22 10.44 -12.01
N LEU A 51 -21.89 11.08 -11.04
CA LEU A 51 -23.23 11.64 -11.22
C LEU A 51 -23.26 12.76 -12.26
N VAL A 52 -22.23 13.61 -12.32
CA VAL A 52 -22.09 14.64 -13.37
C VAL A 52 -21.92 13.99 -14.74
N LEU A 53 -21.07 12.95 -14.88
CA LEU A 53 -20.92 12.20 -16.13
C LEU A 53 -22.24 11.54 -16.56
N LEU A 54 -23.01 10.99 -15.61
CA LEU A 54 -24.32 10.40 -15.88
C LEU A 54 -25.35 11.43 -16.35
N SER A 55 -25.24 12.69 -15.92
CA SER A 55 -26.11 13.78 -16.36
C SER A 55 -25.79 14.28 -17.77
N ALA A 56 -24.66 13.88 -18.35
CA ALA A 56 -24.27 14.29 -19.69
C ALA A 56 -25.23 13.73 -20.76
N VAL A 57 -25.55 14.55 -21.75
CA VAL A 57 -26.44 14.18 -22.88
C VAL A 57 -25.78 13.15 -23.80
N ASP A 58 -24.44 13.15 -23.87
CA ASP A 58 -23.68 12.22 -24.70
C ASP A 58 -23.74 10.79 -24.15
N ARG A 59 -24.17 9.85 -24.99
CA ARG A 59 -24.35 8.43 -24.61
C ARG A 59 -23.05 7.77 -24.18
N VAL A 60 -21.92 8.12 -24.82
CA VAL A 60 -20.62 7.54 -24.49
C VAL A 60 -20.18 7.99 -23.10
N THR A 61 -20.30 9.29 -22.82
CA THR A 61 -20.01 9.87 -21.50
C THR A 61 -20.89 9.26 -20.41
N ASN A 62 -22.20 9.11 -20.68
CA ASN A 62 -23.12 8.45 -19.75
C ASN A 62 -22.74 6.99 -19.49
N LEU A 63 -22.39 6.22 -20.54
CA LEU A 63 -21.95 4.83 -20.39
C LEU A 63 -20.67 4.72 -19.56
N LEU A 64 -19.72 5.64 -19.75
CA LEU A 64 -18.51 5.72 -18.92
C LEU A 64 -18.84 6.06 -17.46
N GLY A 65 -19.77 6.98 -17.22
CA GLY A 65 -20.29 7.28 -15.87
C GLY A 65 -20.93 6.06 -15.21
N CYS A 66 -21.76 5.32 -15.95
CA CYS A 66 -22.34 4.05 -15.49
C CYS A 66 -21.25 3.02 -15.14
N ALA A 67 -20.25 2.85 -16.00
CA ALA A 67 -19.16 1.90 -15.80
C ALA A 67 -18.32 2.26 -14.56
N ASN A 68 -18.01 3.54 -14.37
CA ASN A 68 -17.31 4.03 -13.18
C ASN A 68 -18.10 3.74 -11.90
N LEU A 69 -19.40 4.04 -11.90
CA LEU A 69 -20.27 3.78 -10.75
C LEU A 69 -20.32 2.28 -10.41
N VAL A 70 -20.48 1.41 -11.41
CA VAL A 70 -20.47 -0.05 -11.21
C VAL A 70 -19.13 -0.52 -10.64
N MET A 71 -18.01 -0.03 -11.18
CA MET A 71 -16.69 -0.34 -10.66
C MET A 71 -16.49 0.16 -9.23
N GLN A 72 -17.04 1.32 -8.90
CA GLN A 72 -16.99 1.91 -7.57
C GLN A 72 -17.76 1.07 -6.54
N ILE A 73 -18.94 0.56 -6.91
CA ILE A 73 -19.73 -0.39 -6.10
C ILE A 73 -18.99 -1.72 -5.96
N LEU A 74 -18.49 -2.27 -7.06
CA LEU A 74 -17.74 -3.52 -7.06
C LEU A 74 -16.54 -3.44 -6.12
N TRP A 75 -15.84 -2.31 -6.11
CA TRP A 75 -14.72 -2.09 -5.20
C TRP A 75 -15.14 -2.15 -3.73
N PHE A 76 -16.29 -1.56 -3.37
CA PHE A 76 -16.86 -1.65 -2.02
C PHE A 76 -17.19 -3.10 -1.63
N VAL A 77 -17.80 -3.85 -2.55
CA VAL A 77 -18.11 -5.26 -2.33
C VAL A 77 -16.82 -6.06 -2.13
N ILE A 78 -15.81 -5.87 -2.98
CA ILE A 78 -14.52 -6.56 -2.84
C ILE A 78 -13.87 -6.19 -1.50
N LEU A 79 -13.88 -4.91 -1.10
CA LEU A 79 -13.37 -4.53 0.21
C LEU A 79 -14.15 -5.23 1.33
N ALA A 80 -15.47 -5.23 1.31
CA ALA A 80 -16.26 -5.86 2.38
C ALA A 80 -15.99 -7.36 2.50
N CYS A 81 -15.82 -8.06 1.38
CA CYS A 81 -15.63 -9.51 1.34
C CYS A 81 -14.19 -9.98 1.60
N LYS A 82 -13.18 -9.09 1.54
CA LYS A 82 -11.77 -9.49 1.73
C LYS A 82 -11.39 -9.54 3.22
N PRO A 83 -10.41 -10.38 3.60
CA PRO A 83 -9.90 -10.41 4.96
C PRO A 83 -9.22 -9.09 5.35
N THR A 84 -9.15 -8.81 6.66
CA THR A 84 -8.70 -7.53 7.24
C THR A 84 -7.33 -7.07 6.74
N ASP A 85 -6.39 -7.98 6.53
CA ASP A 85 -5.06 -7.70 6.00
C ASP A 85 -5.10 -7.15 4.56
N LYS A 86 -5.86 -7.81 3.68
CA LYS A 86 -6.04 -7.39 2.29
C LYS A 86 -6.84 -6.08 2.21
N ARG A 87 -7.81 -5.90 3.11
CA ARG A 87 -8.57 -4.64 3.23
C ARG A 87 -7.65 -3.47 3.59
N ALA A 88 -6.81 -3.63 4.61
CA ALA A 88 -5.87 -2.60 5.04
C ALA A 88 -4.92 -2.18 3.92
N PHE A 89 -4.33 -3.15 3.20
CA PHE A 89 -3.51 -2.88 2.03
C PHE A 89 -4.30 -2.16 0.93
N GLY A 90 -5.51 -2.64 0.63
CA GLY A 90 -6.41 -2.04 -0.35
C GLY A 90 -6.74 -0.57 -0.07
N ILE A 91 -7.10 -0.26 1.17
CA ILE A 91 -7.42 1.09 1.65
C ILE A 91 -6.18 2.00 1.53
N ARG A 92 -5.00 1.47 1.86
CA ARG A 92 -3.76 2.23 1.72
C ARG A 92 -3.42 2.49 0.26
N ALA A 93 -3.46 1.46 -0.57
CA ALA A 93 -3.18 1.55 -2.00
C ALA A 93 -4.12 2.54 -2.68
N ILE A 94 -5.43 2.48 -2.41
CA ILE A 94 -6.36 3.44 -2.99
C ILE A 94 -6.07 4.85 -2.50
N THR A 95 -5.70 5.06 -1.24
CA THR A 95 -5.38 6.41 -0.74
C THR A 95 -4.24 7.04 -1.56
N VAL A 96 -3.16 6.29 -1.77
CA VAL A 96 -2.02 6.76 -2.58
C VAL A 96 -2.44 6.97 -4.03
N LEU A 97 -3.06 5.98 -4.64
CA LEU A 97 -3.50 6.06 -6.03
C LEU A 97 -4.45 7.24 -6.23
N SER A 98 -5.39 7.45 -5.31
CA SER A 98 -6.38 8.51 -5.36
C SER A 98 -5.75 9.89 -5.24
N THR A 99 -4.71 10.06 -4.41
CA THR A 99 -3.98 11.33 -4.38
C THR A 99 -3.31 11.63 -5.73
N VAL A 100 -2.74 10.62 -6.37
CA VAL A 100 -2.18 10.75 -7.73
C VAL A 100 -3.28 11.09 -8.72
N PHE A 101 -4.39 10.37 -8.70
CA PHE A 101 -5.54 10.63 -9.57
C PHE A 101 -6.11 12.03 -9.38
N CYS A 102 -6.35 12.46 -8.13
CA CYS A 102 -6.82 13.81 -7.83
C CYS A 102 -5.85 14.87 -8.37
N SER A 103 -4.53 14.68 -8.20
CA SER A 103 -3.54 15.64 -8.73
C SER A 103 -3.56 15.73 -10.26
N LEU A 104 -3.73 14.60 -10.95
CA LEU A 104 -3.86 14.54 -12.41
C LEU A 104 -5.19 15.15 -12.87
N ALA A 105 -6.28 14.78 -12.21
CA ALA A 105 -7.62 15.29 -12.48
C ALA A 105 -7.70 16.81 -12.29
N THR A 106 -7.10 17.36 -11.23
CA THR A 106 -7.04 18.82 -11.03
C THR A 106 -6.19 19.48 -12.09
N THR A 107 -5.07 18.88 -12.50
CA THR A 107 -4.23 19.44 -13.57
C THR A 107 -4.98 19.46 -14.90
N ILE A 108 -5.64 18.36 -15.24
CA ILE A 108 -6.50 18.26 -16.43
C ILE A 108 -7.62 19.30 -16.34
N HIS A 109 -8.32 19.40 -15.21
CA HIS A 109 -9.41 20.35 -15.03
C HIS A 109 -8.95 21.80 -15.17
N VAL A 110 -7.83 22.18 -14.55
CA VAL A 110 -7.27 23.53 -14.65
C VAL A 110 -6.88 23.85 -16.10
N VAL A 111 -6.16 22.94 -16.76
CA VAL A 111 -5.79 23.12 -18.18
C VAL A 111 -7.05 23.22 -19.05
N VAL A 112 -8.04 22.36 -18.84
CA VAL A 112 -9.27 22.34 -19.62
C VAL A 112 -10.11 23.60 -19.39
N VAL A 113 -10.40 23.93 -18.14
CA VAL A 113 -11.27 25.07 -17.82
C VAL A 113 -10.59 26.39 -18.17
N HIS A 114 -9.29 26.55 -17.92
CA HIS A 114 -8.64 27.84 -18.16
C HIS A 114 -8.13 28.01 -19.59
N VAL A 115 -7.71 26.94 -20.27
CA VAL A 115 -7.15 27.02 -21.62
C VAL A 115 -8.21 26.70 -22.68
N LEU A 116 -8.99 25.64 -22.46
CA LEU A 116 -9.90 25.10 -23.47
C LEU A 116 -11.34 25.59 -23.36
N ALA A 117 -11.82 26.06 -22.19
CA ALA A 117 -13.17 26.61 -22.08
C ALA A 117 -13.37 27.93 -22.84
N ARG A 118 -12.29 28.55 -23.35
CA ARG A 118 -12.41 29.62 -24.36
C ARG A 118 -12.83 29.10 -25.74
N ALA A 119 -12.78 27.79 -25.96
CA ALA A 119 -13.19 27.11 -27.19
C ALA A 119 -14.36 26.15 -26.89
N GLU A 120 -15.59 26.65 -27.00
CA GLU A 120 -16.84 25.90 -26.70
C GLU A 120 -16.97 24.56 -27.47
N SER A 121 -16.21 24.36 -28.53
CA SER A 121 -16.29 23.19 -29.41
C SER A 121 -15.65 21.89 -28.88
N HIS A 122 -14.93 21.89 -27.75
CA HIS A 122 -14.13 20.73 -27.31
C HIS A 122 -14.55 20.10 -25.96
N ALA A 123 -15.70 20.45 -25.38
CA ALA A 123 -16.09 19.93 -24.07
C ALA A 123 -16.36 18.40 -24.06
N ALA A 124 -17.06 17.85 -25.05
CA ALA A 124 -17.44 16.44 -25.10
C ALA A 124 -16.24 15.45 -25.07
N PRO A 125 -15.21 15.56 -25.94
CA PRO A 125 -14.09 14.62 -25.91
C PRO A 125 -13.29 14.69 -24.61
N LEU A 126 -13.30 15.83 -23.92
CA LEU A 126 -12.62 16.00 -22.64
C LEU A 126 -13.35 15.25 -21.51
N TRP A 127 -14.68 15.32 -21.47
CA TRP A 127 -15.48 14.52 -20.54
C TRP A 127 -15.32 13.01 -20.80
N GLN A 128 -15.23 12.60 -22.06
CA GLN A 128 -14.96 11.21 -22.43
C GLN A 128 -13.56 10.76 -21.97
N ALA A 129 -12.53 11.58 -22.20
CA ALA A 129 -11.17 11.30 -21.74
C ALA A 129 -11.10 11.21 -20.21
N TYR A 130 -11.81 12.09 -19.51
CA TYR A 130 -11.91 12.07 -18.06
C TYR A 130 -12.58 10.79 -17.55
N GLY A 131 -13.72 10.42 -18.12
CA GLY A 131 -14.43 9.18 -17.77
C GLY A 131 -13.60 7.93 -18.03
N ALA A 132 -12.91 7.87 -19.17
CA ALA A 132 -12.03 6.76 -19.52
C ALA A 132 -10.81 6.64 -18.59
N LEU A 133 -10.19 7.77 -18.23
CA LEU A 133 -9.08 7.80 -17.27
C LEU A 133 -9.54 7.33 -15.89
N GLY A 134 -10.71 7.79 -15.44
CA GLY A 134 -11.36 7.31 -14.21
C GLY A 134 -11.57 5.79 -14.22
N LEU A 135 -12.08 5.25 -15.33
CA LEU A 135 -12.34 3.82 -15.47
C LEU A 135 -11.05 3.00 -15.44
N ALA A 136 -10.02 3.42 -16.19
CA ALA A 136 -8.72 2.78 -16.21
C ALA A 136 -8.09 2.75 -14.81
N PHE A 137 -8.22 3.85 -14.07
CA PHE A 137 -7.74 3.98 -12.71
C PHE A 137 -8.48 3.06 -11.73
N GLN A 138 -9.82 2.98 -11.82
CA GLN A 138 -10.63 2.07 -11.00
C GLN A 138 -10.28 0.60 -11.29
N LEU A 139 -10.13 0.22 -12.55
CA LEU A 139 -9.71 -1.12 -12.96
C LEU A 139 -8.33 -1.46 -12.39
N PHE A 140 -7.38 -0.52 -12.46
CA PHE A 140 -6.07 -0.70 -11.86
C PHE A 140 -6.14 -0.86 -10.34
N GLY A 141 -6.93 -0.03 -9.65
CA GLY A 141 -7.15 -0.13 -8.21
C GLY A 141 -7.75 -1.48 -7.79
N VAL A 142 -8.76 -1.97 -8.52
CA VAL A 142 -9.34 -3.30 -8.31
C VAL A 142 -8.32 -4.40 -8.57
N ALA A 143 -7.52 -4.31 -9.63
CA ALA A 143 -6.49 -5.30 -9.92
C ALA A 143 -5.45 -5.39 -8.80
N VAL A 144 -4.98 -4.24 -8.29
CA VAL A 144 -4.05 -4.17 -7.14
C VAL A 144 -4.68 -4.75 -5.87
N LEU A 145 -5.95 -4.43 -5.60
CA LEU A 145 -6.69 -4.94 -4.44
C LEU A 145 -6.85 -6.47 -4.49
N LEU A 146 -7.19 -7.01 -5.66
CA LEU A 146 -7.39 -8.45 -5.86
C LEU A 146 -6.07 -9.23 -5.76
N ALA A 147 -5.00 -8.71 -6.37
CA ALA A 147 -3.67 -9.30 -6.29
C ALA A 147 -3.13 -9.30 -4.85
N GLY A 148 -3.33 -8.20 -4.13
CA GLY A 148 -2.77 -7.99 -2.80
C GLY A 148 -1.26 -7.78 -2.81
N VAL A 149 -0.72 -7.38 -1.65
CA VAL A 149 0.68 -6.94 -1.53
C VAL A 149 1.71 -7.96 -2.01
N GLY A 150 1.50 -9.25 -1.69
CA GLY A 150 2.44 -10.33 -2.02
C GLY A 150 2.59 -10.51 -3.53
N HIS A 151 1.48 -10.59 -4.27
CA HIS A 151 1.54 -10.75 -5.74
C HIS A 151 2.01 -9.48 -6.43
N VAL A 152 1.60 -8.30 -5.96
CA VAL A 152 2.06 -7.02 -6.54
C VAL A 152 3.57 -6.87 -6.39
N ALA A 153 4.15 -7.28 -5.25
CA ALA A 153 5.59 -7.25 -5.04
C ALA A 153 6.37 -8.19 -5.98
N GLN A 154 5.71 -9.23 -6.51
CA GLN A 154 6.29 -10.22 -7.41
C GLN A 154 6.14 -9.86 -8.90
N TRP A 155 5.43 -8.78 -9.25
CA TRP A 155 5.30 -8.37 -10.65
C TRP A 155 6.66 -8.08 -11.29
N PRO A 156 6.87 -8.54 -12.55
CA PRO A 156 8.11 -8.29 -13.25
C PRO A 156 8.33 -6.78 -13.43
N LEU A 157 9.59 -6.36 -13.55
CA LEU A 157 10.05 -4.98 -13.71
C LEU A 157 10.02 -4.15 -12.41
N CYS A 158 8.83 -3.81 -11.92
CA CYS A 158 8.66 -2.74 -10.93
C CYS A 158 7.81 -3.12 -9.71
N GLY A 159 7.42 -4.40 -9.57
CA GLY A 159 6.47 -4.84 -8.53
C GLY A 159 6.85 -4.43 -7.12
N ARG A 160 8.13 -4.61 -6.75
CA ARG A 160 8.67 -4.20 -5.45
C ARG A 160 8.59 -2.69 -5.23
N CYS A 161 8.99 -1.90 -6.22
CA CYS A 161 8.94 -0.43 -6.14
C CYS A 161 7.50 0.06 -6.03
N LEU A 162 6.58 -0.56 -6.76
CA LEU A 162 5.15 -0.24 -6.72
C LEU A 162 4.56 -0.59 -5.35
N ALA A 163 4.75 -1.82 -4.87
CA ALA A 163 4.27 -2.24 -3.55
C ALA A 163 4.83 -1.33 -2.44
N GLN A 164 6.11 -0.97 -2.53
CA GLN A 164 6.74 -0.07 -1.58
C GLN A 164 6.15 1.35 -1.66
N SER A 165 5.87 1.86 -2.86
CA SER A 165 5.28 3.19 -3.06
C SER A 165 3.84 3.25 -2.56
N LEU A 166 3.08 2.15 -2.72
CA LEU A 166 1.71 2.03 -2.21
C LEU A 166 1.66 1.94 -0.68
N LEU A 167 2.71 1.40 -0.05
CA LEU A 167 2.80 1.26 1.41
C LEU A 167 3.44 2.45 2.11
N MET A 168 4.40 3.11 1.48
CA MET A 168 5.10 4.26 2.05
C MET A 168 4.14 5.45 2.14
N ALA A 169 4.00 6.02 3.33
CA ALA A 169 3.63 7.42 3.45
C ALA A 169 4.67 8.23 2.66
N ALA A 170 4.26 9.32 2.01
CA ALA A 170 5.08 10.12 1.08
C ALA A 170 6.46 10.58 1.59
N ASP A 171 6.82 10.34 2.85
CA ASP A 171 8.15 10.60 3.43
C ASP A 171 9.06 9.38 3.40
N CYS A 172 9.64 9.09 2.23
CA CYS A 172 10.61 8.01 2.09
C CYS A 172 12.04 8.44 2.49
N SER A 173 12.24 8.78 3.76
CA SER A 173 13.56 8.99 4.35
C SER A 173 14.42 7.72 4.37
N CYS A 174 13.79 6.53 4.39
CA CYS A 174 14.46 5.22 4.39
C CYS A 174 15.10 4.83 3.04
N VAL A 175 14.45 5.06 1.90
CA VAL A 175 15.08 4.81 0.57
C VAL A 175 16.24 5.77 0.38
N ARG A 176 16.07 7.03 0.77
CA ARG A 176 17.15 8.03 0.76
C ARG A 176 18.32 7.59 1.66
N ARG A 177 18.05 7.02 2.84
CA ARG A 177 19.09 6.50 3.75
C ARG A 177 19.79 5.26 3.20
N ARG A 178 19.07 4.34 2.55
CA ARG A 178 19.67 3.13 1.94
C ARG A 178 20.49 3.45 0.69
N GLN A 179 20.06 4.45 -0.09
CA GLN A 179 20.89 5.02 -1.17
C GLN A 179 22.14 5.68 -0.59
N ARG A 180 22.00 6.46 0.48
CA ARG A 180 23.13 7.11 1.17
C ARG A 180 24.16 6.09 1.64
N LEU A 181 23.73 5.02 2.31
CA LEU A 181 24.60 3.93 2.76
C LEU A 181 25.25 3.15 1.61
N ARG A 182 24.59 3.03 0.45
CA ARG A 182 25.23 2.46 -0.76
C ARG A 182 26.29 3.38 -1.33
N THR A 183 26.02 4.67 -1.41
CA THR A 183 27.01 5.66 -1.89
C THR A 183 28.16 5.86 -0.92
N GLU A 184 27.91 5.81 0.39
CA GLU A 184 28.95 5.91 1.43
C GLU A 184 29.74 4.60 1.55
N GLY A 185 29.09 3.45 1.36
CA GLY A 185 29.73 2.13 1.39
C GLY A 185 30.50 1.74 0.12
N GLN A 186 30.37 2.48 -0.99
CA GLN A 186 31.18 2.28 -2.20
C GLN A 186 32.46 3.14 -2.24
N GLY A 187 32.62 4.08 -1.30
CA GLY A 187 33.82 4.90 -1.15
C GLY A 187 34.72 4.54 0.04
N GLY A 188 34.23 3.75 0.98
CA GLY A 188 35.04 3.21 2.08
C GLY A 188 35.59 1.85 1.69
N GLY A 189 36.92 1.73 1.63
CA GLY A 189 37.59 0.44 1.51
C GLY A 189 37.11 -0.57 2.58
N PRO A 190 37.41 -1.87 2.40
CA PRO A 190 36.97 -2.90 3.33
C PRO A 190 37.32 -2.49 4.77
N PRO A 191 36.41 -2.67 5.75
CA PRO A 191 36.76 -2.46 7.13
C PRO A 191 37.96 -3.36 7.42
N VAL A 192 39.12 -2.76 7.63
CA VAL A 192 40.25 -3.45 8.24
C VAL A 192 39.73 -3.89 9.59
N CYS A 193 39.57 -5.20 9.77
CA CYS A 193 39.33 -5.78 11.08
C CYS A 193 40.54 -5.44 11.95
N GLU A 194 40.46 -4.35 12.71
CA GLU A 194 41.37 -4.18 13.84
C GLU A 194 41.13 -5.36 14.79
N PRO A 195 42.16 -6.16 15.09
CA PRO A 195 42.04 -7.22 16.07
C PRO A 195 41.68 -6.59 17.41
N SER A 196 40.55 -7.04 17.96
CA SER A 196 40.10 -6.67 19.30
C SER A 196 41.17 -7.08 20.32
N PRO A 197 41.64 -6.19 21.19
CA PRO A 197 42.61 -6.55 22.21
C PRO A 197 41.99 -7.59 23.15
N GLU A 198 42.68 -8.72 23.27
CA GLU A 198 42.45 -9.78 24.25
C GLU A 198 42.09 -9.18 25.62
N ARG A 199 40.84 -9.35 26.02
CA ARG A 199 40.43 -9.16 27.41
C ARG A 199 40.68 -10.46 28.15
N GLN A 200 41.95 -10.64 28.51
CA GLN A 200 42.39 -11.57 29.54
C GLN A 200 41.86 -11.04 30.89
N GLY A 201 41.04 -11.82 31.60
CA GLY A 201 40.56 -11.42 32.91
C GLY A 201 39.40 -12.26 33.47
N ASP A 202 39.80 -13.25 34.26
CA ASP A 202 39.17 -13.68 35.51
C ASP A 202 37.93 -14.59 35.49
N THR A 203 38.27 -15.88 35.64
CA THR A 203 37.53 -16.90 36.37
C THR A 203 36.99 -16.41 37.71
N GLY A 204 35.66 -16.36 37.84
CA GLY A 204 34.95 -16.22 39.10
C GLY A 204 33.84 -17.27 39.20
N ALA A 205 34.06 -18.28 40.04
CA ALA A 205 33.11 -19.33 40.37
C ALA A 205 31.89 -18.76 41.11
N ALA A 206 30.66 -19.09 40.69
CA ALA A 206 29.49 -19.03 41.55
C ALA A 206 28.34 -19.90 41.04
N SER A 207 28.09 -20.96 41.82
CA SER A 207 26.79 -21.53 42.20
C SER A 207 25.72 -21.79 41.14
N GLY A 208 25.44 -23.08 40.96
CA GLY A 208 24.34 -23.58 40.17
C GLY A 208 22.97 -23.18 40.71
N GLN A 209 22.09 -22.80 39.78
CA GLN A 209 20.66 -22.83 39.98
C GLN A 209 20.04 -23.38 38.69
N ALA A 210 19.42 -24.55 38.79
CA ALA A 210 18.80 -25.22 37.66
C ALA A 210 17.68 -24.34 37.07
N PRO A 211 17.62 -24.16 35.74
CA PRO A 211 16.54 -23.43 35.11
C PRO A 211 15.21 -24.19 35.29
N PRO A 212 14.09 -23.49 35.56
CA PRO A 212 12.78 -24.12 35.68
C PRO A 212 12.36 -24.76 34.33
N PRO A 213 11.55 -25.83 34.37
CA PRO A 213 11.10 -26.52 33.18
C PRO A 213 10.25 -25.58 32.30
N LYS A 214 10.57 -25.55 31.01
CA LYS A 214 9.77 -24.85 30.00
C LYS A 214 8.37 -25.48 29.95
N PRO A 215 7.28 -24.69 29.98
CA PRO A 215 5.95 -25.21 29.74
C PRO A 215 5.88 -25.77 28.31
N SER A 216 5.43 -27.01 28.21
CA SER A 216 5.13 -27.70 26.96
C SER A 216 4.03 -26.94 26.22
N VAL A 217 4.39 -26.41 25.04
CA VAL A 217 3.43 -25.88 24.06
C VAL A 217 2.80 -27.07 23.34
N SER A 218 1.83 -27.69 23.99
CA SER A 218 0.83 -28.56 23.37
C SER A 218 -0.51 -28.09 23.92
N ASP A 219 -1.52 -27.99 23.05
CA ASP A 219 -2.94 -27.78 23.39
C ASP A 219 -3.53 -26.38 23.16
N ALA A 220 -2.93 -25.54 22.31
CA ALA A 220 -3.53 -24.24 21.92
C ALA A 220 -3.85 -24.12 20.41
N CYS A 221 -4.12 -25.23 19.72
CA CYS A 221 -4.45 -25.20 18.28
C CYS A 221 -5.60 -26.16 17.93
N ALA A 222 -6.69 -26.10 18.72
CA ALA A 222 -7.89 -26.88 18.46
C ALA A 222 -9.17 -26.11 18.84
N GLU A 223 -9.28 -24.82 18.51
CA GLU A 223 -10.58 -24.14 18.66
C GLU A 223 -10.67 -22.83 17.83
N GLU A 224 -10.63 -22.92 16.49
CA GLU A 224 -11.18 -21.83 15.66
C GLU A 224 -11.54 -22.31 14.23
N ILE A 225 -12.49 -23.25 14.15
CA ILE A 225 -13.29 -23.47 12.93
C ILE A 225 -14.75 -23.61 13.37
N ALA A 226 -15.43 -22.47 13.54
CA ALA A 226 -16.88 -22.36 13.52
C ALA A 226 -17.30 -20.88 13.51
N LEU A 227 -17.24 -20.23 12.34
CA LEU A 227 -18.16 -19.18 11.87
C LEU A 227 -17.77 -18.67 10.48
#